data_AF-A0A6A5A3G8-F1
#
_entry.id   AF-A0A6A5A3G8-F1
#
_cell.length_a   1.000
_cell.length_b   1.000
_cell.length_c   1.000
_cell.angle_alpha   90.00
_cell.angle_beta   90.00
_cell.angle_gamma   90.00
#
_symmetry.space_group_name_H-M   'P 1'
#
loop_
_entity.id
_entity.type
_entity.pdbx_description
1 polymer ?
#
loop_
_entity_poly.entity_id
_entity_poly.type
_entity_poly.pdbx_seq_one_letter_code
_entity_poly.pdbx_strand_id
1 'polypeptide(L)'
;MVEGGAMWDYFGWVSLYDWVQGTREVYMFEGDEGNVTLVSPYYARSEMSANPLEVPQSACLYVWYLSVYVTFVLSSVGALMVVFGSLIRFQTDPTQWFHFNRVVGSVWIGRPLLLVRGMAAATILSTANEQFIVSHGFSQFTYNDRTLDDVLLLAGEALWITYVLVDICLPVTHGVSFLYAPLSSVLAWCTIATLEWTIPYKSETVLQPNNCTIQPTGQEVYCTSGSIAIGSWNRVVLICVVSAASVVVAYVVVKGCSTVSIDYHETKPSSKHVHCMVPGASHGHLLRATHEHRMDNVACVMSGMIPLMHDLFDVKLWAVMRKSTRTPVGFTFPTLGFKRHNQGALPGPPPPSHFVPRHQPHRRDA
;
A
#
# COMPACT_ATOMS: atom_id res chain seq x y z
N MET A 1 9.15 -49.81 -60.02
CA MET A 1 8.32 -48.60 -60.22
C MET A 1 7.14 -48.74 -59.28
N VAL A 2 7.21 -48.13 -58.10
CA VAL A 2 6.04 -48.09 -57.20
C VAL A 2 5.04 -47.17 -57.89
N GLU A 3 3.83 -47.66 -58.13
CA GLU A 3 2.76 -46.86 -58.73
C GLU A 3 2.57 -45.58 -57.93
N GLY A 4 2.56 -44.42 -58.60
CA GLY A 4 2.48 -43.11 -57.93
C GLY A 4 1.27 -42.95 -57.00
N GLY A 5 0.21 -43.73 -57.20
CA GLY A 5 -0.95 -43.79 -56.31
C GLY A 5 -0.64 -44.37 -54.92
N ALA A 6 0.15 -45.44 -54.84
CA ALA A 6 0.50 -46.08 -53.56
C ALA A 6 1.43 -45.20 -52.69
N MET A 7 2.29 -44.41 -53.34
CA MET A 7 3.10 -43.41 -52.63
C MET A 7 2.22 -42.26 -52.11
N TRP A 8 1.25 -41.80 -52.91
CA TRP A 8 0.36 -40.72 -52.51
C TRP A 8 -0.58 -41.12 -51.36
N ASP A 9 -1.04 -42.37 -51.30
CA ASP A 9 -1.80 -42.86 -50.15
C ASP A 9 -1.01 -42.73 -48.85
N TYR A 10 0.25 -43.17 -48.84
CA TYR A 10 1.11 -43.05 -47.66
C TYR A 10 1.36 -41.58 -47.27
N PHE A 11 1.80 -40.74 -48.20
CA PHE A 11 2.09 -39.32 -47.93
C PHE A 11 0.82 -38.51 -47.61
N GLY A 12 -0.32 -38.89 -48.18
CA GLY A 12 -1.63 -38.32 -47.89
C GLY A 12 -2.05 -38.60 -46.46
N TRP A 13 -1.95 -39.86 -46.00
CA TRP A 13 -2.22 -40.23 -44.61
C TRP A 13 -1.28 -39.53 -43.63
N VAL A 14 0.01 -39.40 -43.95
CA VAL A 14 0.96 -38.64 -43.12
C VAL A 14 0.60 -37.16 -43.07
N SER A 15 0.25 -36.55 -44.21
CA SER A 15 -0.15 -35.13 -44.26
C SER A 15 -1.43 -34.86 -43.45
N LEU A 16 -2.37 -35.81 -43.46
CA LEU A 16 -3.62 -35.74 -42.71
C LEU A 16 -3.36 -35.91 -41.21
N TYR A 17 -2.47 -36.83 -40.81
CA TYR A 17 -2.00 -36.95 -39.44
C TYR A 17 -1.32 -35.67 -38.94
N ASP A 18 -0.39 -35.12 -39.71
CA ASP A 18 0.33 -33.88 -39.39
C ASP A 18 -0.61 -32.67 -39.26
N TRP A 19 -1.68 -32.62 -40.08
CA TRP A 19 -2.73 -31.62 -40.00
C TRP A 19 -3.55 -31.77 -38.71
N VAL A 20 -3.95 -32.99 -38.34
CA VAL A 20 -4.61 -33.27 -37.05
C VAL A 20 -3.73 -32.89 -35.86
N GLN A 21 -2.41 -33.04 -35.98
CA GLN A 21 -1.43 -32.63 -34.96
C GLN A 21 -1.14 -31.12 -34.95
N GLY A 22 -1.69 -30.34 -35.89
CA GLY A 22 -1.43 -28.89 -36.01
C GLY A 22 -0.02 -28.53 -36.48
N THR A 23 0.71 -29.48 -37.06
CA THR A 23 2.06 -29.26 -37.64
C THR A 23 2.02 -28.97 -39.14
N ARG A 24 0.84 -29.05 -39.75
CA ARG A 24 0.51 -28.54 -41.08
C ARG A 24 -0.84 -27.84 -41.01
N GLU A 25 -0.97 -26.76 -41.75
CA GLU A 25 -2.23 -26.07 -42.01
C GLU A 25 -2.69 -26.29 -43.46
N VAL A 26 -4.00 -26.22 -43.68
CA VAL A 26 -4.61 -26.31 -45.00
C VAL A 26 -5.26 -24.96 -45.30
N TYR A 27 -4.87 -24.35 -46.40
CA TYR A 27 -5.39 -23.06 -46.83
C TYR A 27 -6.21 -23.24 -48.11
N MET A 28 -7.31 -22.51 -48.22
CA MET A 28 -8.04 -22.34 -49.47
C MET A 28 -7.77 -20.93 -49.99
N PHE A 29 -7.10 -20.84 -51.12
CA PHE A 29 -6.89 -19.59 -51.83
C PHE A 29 -8.05 -19.38 -52.78
N GLU A 30 -8.87 -18.37 -52.49
CA GLU A 30 -9.94 -17.94 -53.38
C GLU A 30 -9.36 -16.97 -54.42
N GLY A 31 -9.51 -17.33 -55.69
CA GLY A 31 -9.14 -16.50 -56.82
C GLY A 31 -10.34 -16.21 -57.71
N ASP A 32 -10.20 -15.21 -58.58
CA ASP A 32 -11.29 -14.71 -59.42
C ASP A 32 -11.86 -15.77 -60.37
N GLU A 33 -11.04 -16.74 -60.82
CA GLU A 33 -11.44 -17.83 -61.72
C GLU A 33 -11.44 -19.22 -61.05
N GLY A 34 -11.28 -19.31 -59.72
CA GLY A 34 -11.38 -20.57 -59.01
C GLY A 34 -10.65 -20.61 -57.68
N ASN A 35 -10.93 -21.67 -56.92
CA ASN A 35 -10.36 -21.88 -55.59
C ASN A 35 -9.30 -22.98 -55.64
N VAL A 36 -8.17 -22.75 -54.99
CA VAL A 36 -7.09 -23.74 -54.86
C VAL A 36 -6.87 -24.07 -53.39
N THR A 37 -7.08 -25.33 -53.02
CA THR A 37 -6.80 -25.82 -51.67
C THR A 37 -5.39 -26.42 -51.63
N LEU A 38 -4.53 -25.87 -50.77
CA LEU A 38 -3.13 -26.29 -50.62
C LEU A 38 -2.85 -26.71 -49.17
N VAL A 39 -2.04 -27.76 -49.04
CA VAL A 39 -1.48 -28.17 -47.74
C VAL A 39 -0.12 -27.50 -47.59
N SER A 40 0.08 -26.83 -46.47
CA SER A 40 1.36 -26.21 -46.14
C SER A 40 2.47 -27.25 -45.88
N PRO A 41 3.76 -26.85 -45.97
CA PRO A 41 4.85 -27.69 -45.52
C PRO A 41 4.74 -27.98 -44.02
N TYR A 42 5.46 -28.99 -43.56
CA TYR A 42 5.58 -29.27 -42.14
C TYR A 42 6.25 -28.08 -41.41
N TYR A 43 5.59 -27.59 -40.37
CA TYR A 43 6.14 -26.60 -39.45
C TYR A 43 6.43 -27.27 -38.10
N ALA A 44 7.71 -27.31 -37.74
CA ALA A 44 8.09 -27.66 -36.37
C ALA A 44 7.55 -26.58 -35.42
N ARG A 45 7.05 -26.98 -34.25
CA ARG A 45 6.65 -26.03 -33.21
C ARG A 45 7.86 -25.21 -32.79
N SER A 46 7.76 -23.90 -33.00
CA SER A 46 8.77 -22.95 -32.54
C SER A 46 8.44 -22.49 -31.13
N GLU A 47 9.43 -22.52 -30.24
CA GLU A 47 9.29 -21.96 -28.90
C GLU A 47 9.41 -20.43 -28.99
N MET A 48 8.31 -19.73 -28.73
CA MET A 48 8.35 -18.29 -28.48
C MET A 48 8.71 -18.06 -27.00
N SER A 49 10.00 -18.00 -26.71
CA SER A 49 10.47 -17.60 -25.38
C SER A 49 10.29 -16.10 -25.19
N ALA A 50 9.69 -15.67 -24.09
CA ALA A 50 9.63 -14.26 -23.72
C ALA A 50 11.05 -13.69 -23.56
N ASN A 51 11.28 -12.48 -24.10
CA ASN A 51 12.56 -11.81 -23.98
C ASN A 51 12.83 -11.46 -22.49
N PRO A 52 13.91 -11.97 -21.87
CA PRO A 52 14.19 -11.70 -20.46
C PRO A 52 14.50 -10.22 -20.19
N LEU A 53 14.89 -9.44 -21.21
CA LEU A 53 15.13 -8.00 -21.10
C LEU A 53 13.84 -7.18 -21.07
N GLU A 54 12.73 -7.73 -21.58
CA GLU A 54 11.41 -7.07 -21.59
C GLU A 54 10.64 -7.32 -20.29
N VAL A 55 10.91 -8.43 -19.60
CA VAL A 55 10.30 -8.75 -18.31
C VAL A 55 11.11 -8.07 -17.20
N PRO A 56 10.54 -7.14 -16.40
CA PRO A 56 11.28 -6.35 -15.41
C PRO A 56 11.59 -7.15 -14.13
N GLN A 57 12.32 -8.27 -14.26
CA GLN A 57 12.58 -9.21 -13.16
C GLN A 57 13.27 -8.53 -11.97
N SER A 58 14.24 -7.65 -12.22
CA SER A 58 14.95 -6.91 -11.18
C SER A 58 14.00 -6.04 -10.35
N ALA A 59 13.04 -5.35 -10.98
CA ALA A 59 12.09 -4.50 -10.27
C ALA A 59 11.16 -5.34 -9.38
N CYS A 60 10.64 -6.45 -9.89
CA CYS A 60 9.83 -7.40 -9.12
C CYS A 60 10.61 -7.97 -7.92
N LEU A 61 11.89 -8.29 -8.11
CA LEU A 61 12.78 -8.75 -7.03
C LEU A 61 12.96 -7.69 -5.94
N TYR A 62 13.16 -6.41 -6.29
CA TYR A 62 13.26 -5.33 -5.30
C TYR A 62 11.96 -5.17 -4.49
N VAL A 63 10.80 -5.21 -5.14
CA VAL A 63 9.50 -5.14 -4.46
C VAL A 63 9.31 -6.35 -3.53
N TRP A 64 9.75 -7.54 -3.94
CA TRP A 64 9.72 -8.73 -3.11
C TRP A 64 10.62 -8.61 -1.89
N TYR A 65 11.89 -8.21 -2.06
CA TYR A 65 12.82 -7.98 -0.94
C TYR A 65 12.30 -6.94 0.05
N LEU A 66 11.73 -5.85 -0.46
CA LEU A 66 11.10 -4.82 0.37
C LEU A 66 9.93 -5.40 1.17
N SER A 67 9.09 -6.22 0.54
CA SER A 67 7.97 -6.89 1.22
C SER A 67 8.48 -7.84 2.31
N VAL A 68 9.53 -8.62 2.05
CA VAL A 68 10.17 -9.48 3.06
C VAL A 68 10.73 -8.66 4.22
N TYR A 69 11.42 -7.55 3.94
CA TYR A 69 11.94 -6.63 4.95
C TYR A 69 10.82 -6.09 5.86
N VAL A 70 9.72 -5.59 5.27
CA VAL A 70 8.57 -5.07 6.02
C VAL A 70 7.99 -6.16 6.94
N THR A 71 7.80 -7.38 6.42
CA THR A 71 7.29 -8.50 7.23
C THR A 71 8.25 -8.83 8.37
N PHE A 72 9.55 -8.92 8.09
CA PHE A 72 10.57 -9.22 9.11
C PHE A 72 10.56 -8.20 10.24
N VAL A 73 10.52 -6.90 9.93
CA VAL A 73 10.46 -5.84 10.94
C VAL A 73 9.18 -5.95 11.76
N LEU A 74 8.01 -6.09 11.13
CA LEU A 74 6.74 -6.27 11.85
C LEU A 74 6.79 -7.51 12.78
N SER A 75 7.26 -8.65 12.28
CA SER A 75 7.39 -9.87 13.10
C SER A 75 8.36 -9.68 14.26
N SER A 76 9.50 -9.01 14.06
CA SER A 76 10.49 -8.75 15.12
C SER A 76 9.93 -7.85 16.23
N VAL A 77 9.24 -6.77 15.86
CA VAL A 77 8.62 -5.85 16.83
C VAL A 77 7.44 -6.52 17.54
N GLY A 78 6.65 -7.31 16.82
CA GLY A 78 5.58 -8.13 17.40
C GLY A 78 6.10 -9.12 18.44
N ALA A 79 7.22 -9.80 18.16
CA ALA A 79 7.87 -10.68 19.11
C ALA A 79 8.35 -9.92 20.37
N LEU A 80 8.96 -8.74 20.20
CA LEU A 80 9.35 -7.88 21.32
C LEU A 80 8.14 -7.45 22.15
N MET A 81 7.02 -7.10 21.53
CA MET A 81 5.79 -6.76 22.25
C MET A 81 5.27 -7.92 23.10
N VAL A 82 5.31 -9.15 22.58
CA VAL A 82 4.91 -10.35 23.35
C VAL A 82 5.86 -10.58 24.53
N VAL A 83 7.18 -10.43 24.33
CA VAL A 83 8.17 -10.54 25.41
C VAL A 83 7.91 -9.50 26.50
N PHE A 84 7.84 -8.21 26.15
CA PHE A 84 7.61 -7.14 27.11
C PHE A 84 6.22 -7.18 27.74
N GLY A 85 5.21 -7.62 26.99
CA GLY A 85 3.85 -7.89 27.49
C GLY A 85 3.84 -9.00 28.54
N SER A 86 4.57 -10.08 28.31
CA SER A 86 4.68 -11.19 29.28
C SER A 86 5.35 -10.76 30.59
N LEU A 87 6.37 -9.88 30.52
CA LEU A 87 7.06 -9.34 31.69
C LEU A 87 6.14 -8.51 32.60
N ILE A 88 5.12 -7.87 32.04
CA ILE A 88 4.10 -7.10 32.78
C ILE A 88 2.78 -7.87 32.93
N ARG A 89 2.78 -9.20 32.70
CA ARG A 89 1.60 -10.07 32.79
C ARG A 89 0.41 -9.60 31.94
N PHE A 90 0.68 -9.02 30.78
CA PHE A 90 -0.32 -8.47 29.85
C PHE A 90 -1.29 -7.47 30.50
N GLN A 91 -0.82 -6.70 31.50
CA GLN A 91 -1.56 -5.58 32.09
C GLN A 91 -1.54 -4.35 31.15
N THR A 92 -1.88 -4.56 29.89
CA THR A 92 -1.90 -3.56 28.81
C THR A 92 -3.32 -3.34 28.33
N ASP A 93 -3.61 -2.17 27.77
CA ASP A 93 -4.91 -1.93 27.14
C ASP A 93 -5.00 -2.76 25.84
N PRO A 94 -5.96 -3.70 25.72
CA PRO A 94 -6.07 -4.56 24.54
C PRO A 94 -6.35 -3.76 23.26
N THR A 95 -6.90 -2.55 23.37
CA THR A 95 -7.14 -1.69 22.20
C THR A 95 -5.85 -1.27 21.51
N GLN A 96 -4.74 -1.12 22.24
CA GLN A 96 -3.44 -0.73 21.69
C GLN A 96 -2.90 -1.76 20.70
N TRP A 97 -3.17 -3.05 20.92
CA TRP A 97 -2.74 -4.15 20.06
C TRP A 97 -3.38 -4.06 18.67
N PHE A 98 -4.63 -3.59 18.56
CA PHE A 98 -5.29 -3.38 17.27
C PHE A 98 -4.67 -2.22 16.46
N HIS A 99 -3.92 -1.32 17.10
CA HIS A 99 -3.20 -0.25 16.43
C HIS A 99 -1.78 -0.65 15.98
N PHE A 100 -1.40 -1.92 16.15
CA PHE A 100 -0.07 -2.46 15.82
C PHE A 100 0.43 -2.05 14.43
N ASN A 101 -0.28 -2.45 13.37
CA ASN A 101 0.14 -2.20 11.98
C ASN A 101 0.33 -0.70 11.69
N ARG A 102 -0.54 0.13 12.27
CA ARG A 102 -0.57 1.58 12.00
C ARG A 102 0.56 2.32 12.70
N VAL A 103 0.81 1.97 13.96
CA VAL A 103 1.89 2.59 14.75
C VAL A 103 3.23 2.02 14.32
N VAL A 104 3.41 0.69 14.39
CA VAL A 104 4.70 0.05 14.12
C VAL A 104 5.15 0.29 12.68
N GLY A 105 4.23 0.18 11.72
CA GLY A 105 4.54 0.47 10.32
C GLY A 105 5.08 1.90 10.13
N SER A 106 4.40 2.91 10.66
CA SER A 106 4.85 4.30 10.55
C SER A 106 6.19 4.54 11.26
N VAL A 107 6.34 3.92 12.44
CA VAL A 107 7.41 4.19 13.39
C VAL A 107 8.73 3.49 13.02
N TRP A 108 8.67 2.21 12.64
CA TRP A 108 9.85 1.34 12.45
C TRP A 108 10.27 1.18 10.99
N ILE A 109 9.33 1.36 10.06
CA ILE A 109 9.52 1.02 8.65
C ILE A 109 9.54 2.29 7.81
N GLY A 110 8.54 3.14 8.01
CA GLY A 110 8.40 4.40 7.30
C GLY A 110 7.44 4.33 6.12
N ARG A 111 6.82 5.49 5.83
CA ARG A 111 5.70 5.64 4.90
C ARG A 111 5.99 5.16 3.46
N PRO A 112 7.16 5.44 2.85
CA PRO A 112 7.40 5.04 1.46
C PRO A 112 7.41 3.53 1.26
N LEU A 113 8.04 2.78 2.17
CA LEU A 113 8.10 1.31 2.06
C LEU A 113 6.73 0.68 2.27
N LEU A 114 5.93 1.20 3.21
CA LEU A 114 4.54 0.77 3.38
C LEU A 114 3.70 1.05 2.14
N LEU A 115 3.88 2.22 1.52
CA LEU A 115 3.17 2.57 0.30
C LEU A 115 3.56 1.62 -0.84
N VAL A 116 4.84 1.33 -1.03
CA VAL A 116 5.28 0.35 -2.05
C VAL A 116 4.65 -1.02 -1.82
N ARG A 117 4.61 -1.50 -0.58
CA ARG A 117 3.96 -2.78 -0.24
C ARG A 117 2.46 -2.77 -0.52
N GLY A 118 1.75 -1.72 -0.11
CA GLY A 118 0.32 -1.56 -0.39
C GLY A 118 0.01 -1.44 -1.88
N MET A 119 0.86 -0.71 -2.63
CA MET A 119 0.75 -0.59 -4.08
C MET A 119 1.03 -1.92 -4.78
N ALA A 120 1.98 -2.72 -4.29
CA ALA A 120 2.21 -4.06 -4.82
C ALA A 120 0.95 -4.93 -4.67
N ALA A 121 0.30 -4.91 -3.50
CA ALA A 121 -0.97 -5.61 -3.31
C ALA A 121 -2.07 -5.08 -4.26
N ALA A 122 -2.20 -3.76 -4.40
CA ALA A 122 -3.15 -3.15 -5.34
C ALA A 122 -2.88 -3.56 -6.81
N THR A 123 -1.61 -3.67 -7.21
CA THR A 123 -1.24 -4.17 -8.54
C THR A 123 -1.60 -5.64 -8.72
N ILE A 124 -1.36 -6.50 -7.73
CA ILE A 124 -1.72 -7.92 -7.80
C ILE A 124 -3.25 -8.10 -7.86
N LEU A 125 -4.02 -7.34 -7.08
CA LEU A 125 -5.49 -7.29 -7.15
C LEU A 125 -5.98 -6.80 -8.52
N SER A 126 -5.18 -5.96 -9.18
CA SER A 126 -5.51 -5.40 -10.49
C SER A 126 -5.04 -6.24 -11.68
N THR A 127 -4.38 -7.38 -11.43
CA THR A 127 -3.94 -8.33 -12.46
C THR A 127 -4.78 -9.60 -12.43
N ALA A 128 -4.94 -10.22 -13.59
CA ALA A 128 -5.64 -11.49 -13.72
C ALA A 128 -4.77 -12.61 -13.12
N ASN A 129 -5.40 -13.56 -12.43
CA ASN A 129 -4.70 -14.72 -11.90
C ASN A 129 -4.69 -15.82 -12.95
N GLU A 130 -3.73 -15.75 -13.88
CA GLU A 130 -3.61 -16.67 -15.00
C GLU A 130 -2.45 -17.63 -14.80
N GLN A 131 -2.67 -18.88 -15.19
CA GLN A 131 -1.63 -19.89 -15.26
C GLN A 131 -1.34 -20.21 -16.73
N PHE A 132 -0.07 -20.17 -17.08
CA PHE A 132 0.41 -20.65 -18.37
C PHE A 132 0.62 -22.16 -18.28
N ILE A 133 -0.22 -22.93 -18.96
CA ILE A 133 -0.14 -24.40 -18.99
C ILE A 133 0.06 -24.90 -20.41
N VAL A 134 0.75 -26.02 -20.54
CA VAL A 134 0.90 -26.72 -21.82
C VAL A 134 -0.02 -27.93 -21.80
N SER A 135 -1.06 -27.91 -22.63
CA SER A 135 -2.03 -29.01 -22.76
C SER A 135 -2.00 -29.54 -24.18
N HIS A 136 -1.86 -30.86 -24.34
CA HIS A 136 -1.77 -31.52 -25.65
C HIS A 136 -0.73 -30.92 -26.60
N GLY A 137 0.35 -30.36 -26.06
CA GLY A 137 1.41 -29.74 -26.86
C GLY A 137 1.17 -28.29 -27.28
N PHE A 138 0.05 -27.69 -26.88
CA PHE A 138 -0.27 -26.29 -27.09
C PHE A 138 -0.14 -25.51 -25.78
N SER A 139 0.44 -24.32 -25.86
CA SER A 139 0.49 -23.37 -24.75
C SER A 139 -0.83 -22.62 -24.63
N GLN A 140 -1.44 -22.64 -23.46
CA GLN A 140 -2.69 -21.93 -23.19
C GLN A 140 -2.63 -21.19 -21.84
N PHE A 141 -3.26 -20.03 -21.78
CA PHE A 141 -3.55 -19.35 -20.53
C PHE A 141 -4.86 -19.89 -19.97
N THR A 142 -4.84 -20.37 -18.73
CA THR A 142 -6.02 -20.78 -17.99
C THR A 142 -6.21 -19.85 -16.81
N TYR A 143 -7.41 -19.30 -16.71
CA TYR A 143 -7.79 -18.45 -15.59
C TYR A 143 -8.03 -19.30 -14.35
N ASN A 144 -7.41 -18.89 -13.23
CA ASN A 144 -7.55 -19.55 -11.94
C ASN A 144 -8.16 -18.57 -10.92
N ASP A 145 -9.33 -18.91 -10.37
CA ASP A 145 -9.95 -18.06 -9.37
C ASP A 145 -9.09 -17.98 -8.11
N ARG A 146 -8.97 -16.77 -7.55
CA ARG A 146 -8.31 -16.57 -6.26
C ARG A 146 -9.17 -17.19 -5.17
N THR A 147 -8.54 -17.89 -4.24
CA THR A 147 -9.25 -18.39 -3.07
C THR A 147 -9.71 -17.23 -2.19
N LEU A 148 -10.73 -17.47 -1.35
CA LEU A 148 -11.21 -16.48 -0.40
C LEU A 148 -10.07 -15.96 0.49
N ASP A 149 -9.21 -16.87 0.97
CA ASP A 149 -8.11 -16.53 1.87
C ASP A 149 -7.11 -15.58 1.20
N ASP A 150 -6.78 -15.83 -0.08
CA ASP A 150 -5.91 -14.95 -0.88
C ASP A 150 -6.53 -13.56 -1.06
N VAL A 151 -7.84 -13.50 -1.33
CA VAL A 151 -8.56 -12.23 -1.50
C VAL A 151 -8.55 -11.42 -0.20
N LEU A 152 -8.88 -12.06 0.93
CA LEU A 152 -8.91 -11.40 2.23
C LEU A 152 -7.52 -10.91 2.67
N LEU A 153 -6.49 -11.74 2.44
CA LEU A 153 -5.10 -11.41 2.73
C LEU A 153 -4.64 -10.22 1.88
N LEU A 154 -4.86 -10.28 0.57
CA LEU A 154 -4.37 -9.27 -0.36
C LEU A 154 -5.13 -7.94 -0.21
N ALA A 155 -6.43 -7.99 0.11
CA ALA A 155 -7.18 -6.81 0.54
C ALA A 155 -6.64 -6.22 1.86
N GLY A 156 -6.19 -7.07 2.78
CA GLY A 156 -5.50 -6.67 4.01
C GLY A 156 -4.17 -5.96 3.73
N GLU A 157 -3.39 -6.48 2.79
CA GLU A 157 -2.13 -5.86 2.35
C GLU A 157 -2.36 -4.53 1.62
N ALA A 158 -3.47 -4.37 0.89
CA ALA A 158 -3.82 -3.08 0.28
C ALA A 158 -4.07 -1.97 1.32
N LEU A 159 -4.40 -2.31 2.58
CA LEU A 159 -4.63 -1.33 3.66
C LEU A 159 -3.39 -0.50 4.02
N TRP A 160 -2.18 -0.93 3.65
CA TRP A 160 -0.99 -0.10 3.86
C TRP A 160 -1.13 1.28 3.20
N ILE A 161 -1.86 1.38 2.08
CA ILE A 161 -2.20 2.66 1.43
C ILE A 161 -3.02 3.51 2.40
N THR A 162 -4.12 2.97 2.94
CA THR A 162 -4.98 3.66 3.90
C THR A 162 -4.22 4.07 5.16
N TYR A 163 -3.34 3.23 5.69
CA TYR A 163 -2.53 3.56 6.86
C TYR A 163 -1.59 4.75 6.61
N VAL A 164 -0.93 4.78 5.44
CA VAL A 164 -0.09 5.92 5.04
C VAL A 164 -0.91 7.19 4.90
N LEU A 165 -2.10 7.13 4.29
CA LEU A 165 -3.00 8.28 4.16
C LEU A 165 -3.44 8.82 5.52
N VAL A 166 -3.84 7.94 6.45
CA VAL A 166 -4.19 8.33 7.82
C VAL A 166 -3.01 9.02 8.51
N ASP A 167 -1.80 8.47 8.37
CA ASP A 167 -0.56 9.02 8.95
C ASP A 167 -0.20 10.40 8.36
N ILE A 168 -0.52 10.67 7.09
CA ILE A 168 -0.39 11.99 6.44
C ILE A 168 -1.43 12.97 6.98
N CYS A 169 -2.65 12.51 7.27
CA CYS A 169 -3.72 13.35 7.79
C CYS A 169 -3.61 13.65 9.29
N LEU A 170 -2.77 12.95 10.07
CA LEU A 170 -2.62 13.15 11.51
C LEU A 170 -2.40 14.61 11.96
N PRO A 171 -1.60 15.45 11.26
CA PRO A 171 -1.43 16.86 11.62
C PRO A 171 -2.69 17.71 11.41
N VAL A 172 -3.68 17.22 10.67
CA VAL A 172 -4.93 17.95 10.38
C VAL A 172 -6.06 17.46 11.29
N THR A 173 -6.11 16.17 11.59
CA THR A 173 -7.23 15.50 12.28
C THR A 173 -7.06 15.44 13.81
N HIS A 174 -6.30 16.38 14.38
CA HIS A 174 -5.91 16.45 15.79
C HIS A 174 -6.94 15.85 16.77
N GLY A 175 -6.61 14.70 17.37
CA GLY A 175 -7.34 14.10 18.50
C GLY A 175 -8.48 13.15 18.15
N VAL A 176 -8.98 13.15 16.91
CA VAL A 176 -10.04 12.19 16.47
C VAL A 176 -9.48 10.97 15.73
N SER A 177 -8.17 10.92 15.51
CA SER A 177 -7.45 9.82 14.84
C SER A 177 -7.65 8.46 15.48
N PHE A 178 -7.91 8.38 16.77
CA PHE A 178 -8.22 7.10 17.42
C PHE A 178 -9.53 6.48 16.89
N LEU A 179 -10.52 7.28 16.51
CA LEU A 179 -11.86 6.82 16.12
C LEU A 179 -12.00 6.60 14.62
N TYR A 180 -11.59 7.56 13.79
CA TYR A 180 -11.80 7.43 12.33
C TYR A 180 -10.80 6.46 11.69
N ALA A 181 -9.63 6.26 12.31
CA ALA A 181 -8.57 5.45 11.73
C ALA A 181 -8.98 3.96 11.63
N PRO A 182 -9.46 3.26 12.69
CA PRO A 182 -9.98 1.91 12.55
C PRO A 182 -11.15 1.81 11.58
N LEU A 183 -12.09 2.76 11.64
CA LEU A 183 -13.27 2.80 10.77
C LEU A 183 -12.87 2.87 9.29
N SER A 184 -11.95 3.78 8.92
CA SER A 184 -11.46 3.88 7.53
C SER A 184 -10.83 2.59 7.03
N SER A 185 -10.12 1.85 7.90
CA SER A 185 -9.49 0.60 7.53
C SER A 185 -10.50 -0.53 7.34
N VAL A 186 -11.52 -0.63 8.20
CA VAL A 186 -12.60 -1.62 8.01
C VAL A 186 -13.37 -1.31 6.73
N LEU A 187 -13.71 -0.03 6.48
CA LEU A 187 -14.39 0.38 5.25
C LEU A 187 -13.56 0.06 4.00
N ALA A 188 -12.27 0.42 3.97
CA ALA A 188 -11.39 0.12 2.85
C ALA A 188 -11.24 -1.40 2.64
N TRP A 189 -11.06 -2.17 3.71
CA TRP A 189 -10.88 -3.61 3.62
C TRP A 189 -12.13 -4.29 3.08
N CYS A 190 -13.30 -4.00 3.65
CA CYS A 190 -14.57 -4.57 3.20
C CYS A 190 -14.83 -4.20 1.74
N THR A 191 -14.64 -2.94 1.35
CA THR A 191 -14.89 -2.50 -0.03
C THR A 191 -13.95 -3.17 -1.02
N ILE A 192 -12.65 -3.22 -0.75
CA ILE A 192 -11.67 -3.90 -1.62
C ILE A 192 -11.96 -5.40 -1.69
N ALA A 193 -12.20 -6.07 -0.57
CA ALA A 193 -12.53 -7.49 -0.55
C ALA A 193 -13.84 -7.80 -1.32
N THR A 194 -14.88 -6.97 -1.15
CA THR A 194 -16.13 -7.14 -1.91
C THR A 194 -15.96 -6.87 -3.39
N LEU A 195 -15.14 -5.88 -3.78
CA LEU A 195 -14.85 -5.56 -5.17
C LEU A 195 -14.19 -6.76 -5.87
N GLU A 196 -13.21 -7.37 -5.23
CA GLU A 196 -12.52 -8.55 -5.76
C GLU A 196 -13.40 -9.79 -5.80
N TRP A 197 -14.23 -9.99 -4.77
CA TRP A 197 -15.15 -11.13 -4.72
C TRP A 197 -16.24 -11.06 -5.78
N THR A 198 -16.80 -9.87 -6.01
CA THR A 198 -17.94 -9.70 -6.92
C THR A 198 -17.52 -9.50 -8.36
N ILE A 199 -16.39 -8.80 -8.59
CA ILE A 199 -15.91 -8.42 -9.92
C ILE A 199 -14.39 -8.61 -9.97
N PRO A 200 -13.86 -9.85 -9.93
CA PRO A 200 -12.42 -10.10 -10.07
C PRO A 200 -11.92 -9.63 -11.45
N TYR A 201 -10.67 -9.18 -11.52
CA TYR A 201 -10.11 -8.73 -12.80
C TYR A 201 -9.82 -9.94 -13.68
N LYS A 202 -10.34 -9.90 -14.91
CA LYS A 202 -10.10 -10.90 -15.95
C LYS A 202 -9.33 -10.25 -17.09
N SER A 203 -8.44 -11.01 -17.71
CA SER A 203 -7.63 -10.54 -18.83
C SER A 203 -8.53 -10.17 -20.02
N GLU A 204 -8.23 -9.07 -20.69
CA GLU A 204 -8.87 -8.72 -21.95
C GLU A 204 -8.00 -9.18 -23.12
N THR A 205 -8.55 -10.04 -23.97
CA THR A 205 -7.86 -10.58 -25.16
C THR A 205 -8.46 -9.97 -26.42
N VAL A 206 -7.64 -9.31 -27.24
CA VAL A 206 -8.04 -8.75 -28.53
C VAL A 206 -7.26 -9.47 -29.63
N LEU A 207 -7.95 -10.25 -30.47
CA LEU A 207 -7.35 -10.94 -31.61
C LEU A 207 -7.40 -10.06 -32.86
N GLN A 208 -6.28 -9.93 -33.55
CA GLN A 208 -6.12 -9.13 -34.78
C GLN A 208 -5.49 -10.00 -35.87
N PRO A 209 -6.30 -10.79 -36.60
CA PRO A 209 -5.77 -11.83 -37.48
C PRO A 209 -4.94 -11.32 -38.69
N ASN A 210 -5.06 -10.04 -39.05
CA ASN A 210 -4.49 -9.50 -40.30
C ASN A 210 -3.53 -8.30 -40.11
N ASN A 211 -2.97 -8.10 -38.91
CA ASN A 211 -2.11 -6.94 -38.64
C ASN A 211 -0.62 -7.26 -38.86
N CYS A 212 -0.25 -7.49 -40.12
CA CYS A 212 1.12 -7.69 -40.55
C CYS A 212 1.64 -6.47 -41.31
N THR A 213 2.78 -5.94 -40.90
CA THR A 213 3.43 -4.80 -41.56
C THR A 213 4.82 -5.22 -42.05
N ILE A 214 5.15 -4.80 -43.27
CA ILE A 214 6.47 -5.05 -43.86
C ILE A 214 7.35 -3.86 -43.50
N GLN A 215 8.45 -4.12 -42.78
CA GLN A 215 9.40 -3.08 -42.39
C GLN A 215 10.00 -2.44 -43.67
N PRO A 216 10.20 -1.11 -43.75
CA PRO A 216 10.70 -0.44 -44.96
C PRO A 216 12.05 -0.94 -45.47
N THR A 217 12.84 -1.61 -44.63
CA THR A 217 14.10 -2.29 -44.99
C THR A 217 13.89 -3.60 -45.77
N GLY A 218 12.65 -4.08 -45.91
CA GLY A 218 12.27 -5.22 -46.75
C GLY A 218 12.76 -6.60 -46.28
N GLN A 219 13.40 -6.67 -45.12
CA GLN A 219 14.04 -7.89 -44.61
C GLN A 219 13.25 -8.58 -43.49
N GLU A 220 12.18 -7.96 -42.97
CA GLU A 220 11.42 -8.49 -41.84
C GLU A 220 9.93 -8.12 -41.95
N VAL A 221 9.06 -9.07 -41.61
CA VAL A 221 7.61 -8.89 -41.53
C VAL A 221 7.21 -8.98 -40.06
N TYR A 222 6.62 -7.91 -39.53
CA TYR A 222 6.13 -7.87 -38.16
C TYR A 222 4.63 -8.12 -38.14
N CYS A 223 4.21 -9.26 -37.59
CA CYS A 223 2.81 -9.65 -37.46
C CYS A 223 2.36 -9.60 -36.00
N THR A 224 1.31 -8.84 -35.71
CA THR A 224 0.65 -8.83 -34.40
C THR A 224 -0.65 -9.62 -34.48
N SER A 225 -0.66 -10.86 -34.00
CA SER A 225 -1.86 -11.71 -34.00
C SER A 225 -2.91 -11.29 -32.97
N GLY A 226 -2.53 -10.52 -31.95
CA GLY A 226 -3.42 -10.02 -30.92
C GLY A 226 -2.68 -9.39 -29.74
N SER A 227 -3.42 -8.81 -28.80
CA SER A 227 -2.93 -8.28 -27.53
C SER A 227 -3.69 -8.88 -26.36
N ILE A 228 -2.97 -9.14 -25.27
CA ILE A 228 -3.54 -9.66 -24.01
C ILE A 228 -3.21 -8.67 -22.91
N ALA A 229 -4.24 -8.04 -22.34
CA ALA A 229 -4.11 -7.16 -21.19
C ALA A 229 -4.23 -7.98 -19.90
N ILE A 230 -3.10 -8.21 -19.22
CA ILE A 230 -3.03 -9.01 -17.99
C ILE A 230 -3.46 -8.20 -16.76
N GLY A 231 -3.41 -6.87 -16.82
CA GLY A 231 -3.76 -6.00 -15.70
C GLY A 231 -4.35 -4.66 -16.12
N SER A 232 -5.03 -3.99 -15.19
CA SER A 232 -5.71 -2.71 -15.43
C SER A 232 -5.22 -1.58 -14.54
N TRP A 233 -4.72 -0.51 -15.16
CA TRP A 233 -4.38 0.73 -14.47
C TRP A 233 -5.59 1.38 -13.80
N ASN A 234 -6.76 1.31 -14.44
CA ASN A 234 -8.00 1.87 -13.91
C ASN A 234 -8.39 1.21 -12.58
N ARG A 235 -8.12 -0.09 -12.43
CA ARG A 235 -8.40 -0.82 -11.19
C ARG A 235 -7.42 -0.46 -10.07
N VAL A 236 -6.14 -0.25 -10.38
CA VAL A 236 -5.17 0.28 -9.40
C VAL A 236 -5.61 1.65 -8.89
N VAL A 237 -6.00 2.55 -9.80
CA VAL A 237 -6.51 3.88 -9.45
C VAL A 237 -7.78 3.76 -8.60
N LEU A 238 -8.70 2.87 -8.95
CA LEU A 238 -9.91 2.62 -8.17
C LEU A 238 -9.58 2.19 -6.73
N ILE A 239 -8.66 1.26 -6.52
CA ILE A 239 -8.24 0.82 -5.18
C ILE A 239 -7.64 1.98 -4.37
N CYS A 240 -6.81 2.82 -5.02
CA CYS A 240 -6.25 4.03 -4.39
C CYS A 240 -7.35 5.04 -4.02
N VAL A 241 -8.32 5.26 -4.91
CA VAL A 241 -9.46 6.16 -4.67
C VAL A 241 -10.34 5.64 -3.53
N VAL A 242 -10.64 4.33 -3.51
CA VAL A 242 -11.38 3.68 -2.42
C VAL A 242 -10.64 3.85 -1.09
N SER A 243 -9.31 3.65 -1.09
CA SER A 243 -8.47 3.85 0.09
C SER A 243 -8.55 5.29 0.61
N ALA A 244 -8.45 6.30 -0.28
CA ALA A 244 -8.57 7.71 0.11
C ALA A 244 -9.99 8.10 0.54
N ALA A 245 -11.01 7.67 -0.20
CA ALA A 245 -12.41 7.94 0.09
C ALA A 245 -12.82 7.35 1.45
N SER A 246 -12.33 6.15 1.80
CA SER A 246 -12.60 5.53 3.10
C SER A 246 -12.12 6.38 4.27
N VAL A 247 -10.97 7.07 4.13
CA VAL A 247 -10.43 7.98 5.15
C VAL A 247 -11.31 9.20 5.30
N VAL A 248 -11.71 9.82 4.19
CA VAL A 248 -12.57 11.00 4.18
C VAL A 248 -13.95 10.68 4.76
N VAL A 249 -14.59 9.59 4.31
CA VAL A 249 -15.91 9.16 4.79
C VAL A 249 -15.85 8.85 6.27
N ALA A 250 -14.87 8.07 6.74
CA ALA A 250 -14.73 7.76 8.16
C ALA A 250 -14.56 9.03 9.01
N TYR A 251 -13.75 9.98 8.55
CA TYR A 251 -13.55 11.26 9.24
C TYR A 251 -14.85 12.08 9.32
N VAL A 252 -15.59 12.21 8.22
CA VAL A 252 -16.86 12.93 8.17
C VAL A 252 -17.91 12.27 9.07
N VAL A 253 -18.01 10.93 9.06
CA VAL A 253 -18.93 10.18 9.92
C VAL A 253 -18.62 10.41 11.39
N VAL A 254 -17.36 10.29 11.80
CA VAL A 254 -16.95 10.52 13.20
C VAL A 254 -17.24 11.96 13.63
N LYS A 255 -16.92 12.95 12.78
CA LYS A 255 -17.20 14.36 13.07
C LYS A 255 -18.71 14.63 13.16
N GLY A 256 -19.50 14.11 12.24
CA GLY A 256 -20.96 14.27 12.21
C GLY A 256 -21.66 13.61 13.41
N CYS A 257 -21.25 12.40 13.78
CA CYS A 257 -21.79 11.73 14.97
C CYS A 257 -21.38 12.43 16.27
N SER A 258 -20.16 12.98 16.35
CA SER A 258 -19.70 13.73 17.51
C SER A 258 -20.49 15.04 17.73
N THR A 259 -20.99 15.65 16.66
CA THR A 259 -21.87 16.83 16.76
C THR A 259 -23.31 16.51 17.19
N VAL A 260 -23.73 15.23 17.13
CA VAL A 260 -25.14 14.81 17.30
C VAL A 260 -25.38 13.99 18.56
N SER A 261 -24.39 13.28 19.12
CA SER A 261 -24.68 12.30 20.19
C SER A 261 -23.69 12.15 21.34
N ILE A 262 -22.58 12.88 21.40
CA ILE A 262 -21.72 12.80 22.59
C ILE A 262 -21.27 14.20 22.94
N ASP A 263 -21.73 14.67 24.10
CA ASP A 263 -21.04 15.63 24.96
C ASP A 263 -19.67 15.03 25.32
N TYR A 264 -18.82 14.90 24.29
CA TYR A 264 -17.47 14.36 24.40
C TYR A 264 -16.74 15.47 25.09
N HIS A 265 -16.76 15.39 26.42
CA HIS A 265 -16.05 16.22 27.36
C HIS A 265 -14.94 16.94 26.60
N GLU A 266 -15.21 18.21 26.24
CA GLU A 266 -14.17 19.15 25.91
C GLU A 266 -13.35 19.31 27.20
N THR A 267 -12.57 18.30 27.56
CA THR A 267 -11.18 18.58 27.82
C THR A 267 -10.65 19.07 26.49
N LYS A 268 -10.89 20.37 26.19
CA LYS A 268 -9.94 21.17 25.43
C LYS A 268 -8.58 20.61 25.79
N PRO A 269 -7.76 20.12 24.83
CA PRO A 269 -6.45 19.62 25.18
C PRO A 269 -5.75 20.75 25.91
N SER A 270 -5.73 20.67 27.25
CA SER A 270 -5.07 21.60 28.14
C SER A 270 -3.62 21.19 28.12
N SER A 271 -3.05 21.16 26.93
CA SER A 271 -1.97 22.05 26.60
C SER A 271 -1.61 21.90 25.12
N LYS A 272 -1.16 23.00 24.53
CA LYS A 272 -0.39 23.07 23.29
C LYS A 272 0.99 22.41 23.45
N HIS A 273 1.10 21.28 24.14
CA HIS A 273 2.36 20.60 24.40
C HIS A 273 2.44 19.35 23.56
N VAL A 274 2.79 19.55 22.29
CA VAL A 274 3.26 18.47 21.42
C VAL A 274 4.55 17.95 22.04
N HIS A 275 4.51 16.73 22.58
CA HIS A 275 5.72 16.06 23.05
C HIS A 275 6.59 15.72 21.83
N CYS A 276 7.65 16.50 21.61
CA CYS A 276 8.62 16.28 20.52
C CYS A 276 9.32 14.90 20.59
N MET A 277 9.19 14.21 21.72
CA MET A 277 9.85 12.93 22.01
C MET A 277 9.00 11.71 21.63
N VAL A 278 7.69 11.89 21.41
CA VAL A 278 6.77 10.80 21.08
C VAL A 278 6.37 10.91 19.60
N PRO A 279 6.47 9.84 18.79
CA PRO A 279 6.07 9.89 17.39
C PRO A 279 4.60 10.28 17.22
N GLY A 280 4.30 11.04 16.15
CA GLY A 280 2.93 11.50 15.86
C GLY A 280 1.90 10.37 15.77
N ALA A 281 2.27 9.23 15.16
CA ALA A 281 1.41 8.03 15.09
C ALA A 281 1.11 7.44 16.49
N SER A 282 2.12 7.39 17.37
CA SER A 282 1.94 6.96 18.76
C SER A 282 1.07 7.92 19.55
N HIS A 283 1.27 9.23 19.36
CA HIS A 283 0.43 10.26 19.99
C HIS A 283 -1.02 10.20 19.51
N GLY A 284 -1.25 9.94 18.22
CA GLY A 284 -2.59 9.89 17.63
C GLY A 284 -3.38 8.60 17.92
N HIS A 285 -2.70 7.50 18.27
CA HIS A 285 -3.33 6.19 18.39
C HIS A 285 -3.15 5.50 19.76
N LEU A 286 -2.12 5.86 20.54
CA LEU A 286 -1.81 5.20 21.82
C LEU A 286 -2.00 6.10 23.04
N LEU A 287 -1.75 7.40 22.93
CA LEU A 287 -1.95 8.33 24.04
C LEU A 287 -3.39 8.81 24.09
N ARG A 288 -4.07 8.51 25.21
CA ARG A 288 -5.37 9.11 25.55
C ARG A 288 -5.13 10.49 26.16
N ALA A 289 -6.04 11.44 25.91
CA ALA A 289 -5.97 12.82 26.42
C ALA A 289 -6.24 12.93 27.94
N THR A 290 -5.69 12.02 28.75
CA THR A 290 -5.73 12.08 30.21
C THR A 290 -4.47 12.77 30.73
N HIS A 291 -4.59 13.47 31.87
CA HIS A 291 -3.56 14.35 32.46
C HIS A 291 -2.20 13.70 32.78
N GLU A 292 -2.09 12.37 32.71
CA GLU A 292 -0.84 11.63 32.85
C GLU A 292 -0.50 10.93 31.53
N HIS A 293 0.47 11.47 30.79
CA HIS A 293 1.00 10.89 29.55
C HIS A 293 1.84 9.65 29.88
N ARG A 294 1.16 8.54 30.21
CA ARG A 294 1.74 7.24 30.52
C ARG A 294 1.67 6.32 29.30
N MET A 295 2.79 5.69 28.96
CA MET A 295 2.83 4.56 28.02
C MET A 295 3.28 3.32 28.77
N ASP A 296 2.63 2.19 28.52
CA ASP A 296 3.12 0.90 29.01
C ASP A 296 4.34 0.45 28.18
N ASN A 297 5.04 -0.58 28.68
CA ASN A 297 6.23 -1.10 28.00
C ASN A 297 5.95 -1.53 26.55
N VAL A 298 4.74 -2.04 26.27
CA VAL A 298 4.33 -2.48 24.93
C VAL A 298 4.11 -1.28 24.01
N ALA A 299 3.42 -0.23 24.46
CA ALA A 299 3.25 1.02 23.73
C ALA A 299 4.59 1.74 23.49
N CYS A 300 5.55 1.64 24.42
CA CYS A 300 6.93 2.12 24.21
C CYS A 300 7.58 1.39 23.03
N VAL A 301 7.56 0.05 23.04
CA VAL A 301 8.14 -0.77 21.95
C VAL A 301 7.46 -0.46 20.61
N MET A 302 6.13 -0.37 20.59
CA MET A 302 5.38 0.03 19.40
C MET A 302 5.82 1.40 18.86
N SER A 303 6.20 2.30 19.76
CA SER A 303 6.64 3.66 19.45
C SER A 303 8.13 3.77 19.12
N GLY A 304 8.85 2.65 18.99
CA GLY A 304 10.28 2.64 18.65
C GLY A 304 11.19 2.93 19.85
N MET A 305 10.65 2.79 21.06
CA MET A 305 11.35 3.06 22.30
C MET A 305 11.49 1.77 23.12
N ILE A 306 12.71 1.26 23.24
CA ILE A 306 12.99 0.02 23.95
C ILE A 306 13.27 0.33 25.42
N PRO A 307 12.48 -0.23 26.37
CA PRO A 307 12.71 0.00 27.78
C PRO A 307 13.94 -0.78 28.27
N LEU A 308 14.93 -0.04 28.78
CA LEU A 308 16.08 -0.58 29.51
C LEU A 308 15.79 -0.56 31.02
N MET A 309 16.73 -1.05 31.84
CA MET A 309 16.52 -1.16 33.29
C MET A 309 16.20 0.19 33.97
N HIS A 310 16.85 1.28 33.55
CA HIS A 310 16.63 2.60 34.14
C HIS A 310 16.34 3.69 33.11
N ASP A 311 16.63 3.43 31.84
CA ASP A 311 16.52 4.39 30.75
C ASP A 311 15.61 3.86 29.64
N LEU A 312 15.25 4.73 28.68
CA LEU A 312 14.53 4.35 27.47
C LEU A 312 15.44 4.57 26.26
N PHE A 313 15.65 3.56 25.43
CA PHE A 313 16.41 3.71 24.19
C PHE A 313 15.48 4.01 23.02
N ASP A 314 15.57 5.20 22.44
CA ASP A 314 14.84 5.55 21.23
C ASP A 314 15.65 5.11 20.01
N VAL A 315 15.14 4.09 19.31
CA VAL A 315 15.78 3.49 18.14
C VAL A 315 15.86 4.49 16.98
N LYS A 316 14.91 5.43 16.88
CA LYS A 316 14.82 6.39 15.77
C LYS A 316 15.82 7.51 15.90
N LEU A 317 15.97 8.02 17.12
CA LEU A 317 16.95 9.06 17.45
C LEU A 317 18.33 8.47 17.75
N TRP A 318 18.43 7.14 17.83
CA TRP A 318 19.62 6.41 18.27
C TRP A 318 20.18 6.98 19.59
N ALA A 319 19.29 7.23 20.54
CA ALA A 319 19.59 7.99 21.75
C ALA A 319 18.96 7.38 23.01
N VAL A 320 19.67 7.50 24.14
CA VAL A 320 19.20 7.05 25.46
C VAL A 320 18.53 8.22 26.20
N MET A 321 17.29 8.02 26.62
CA MET A 321 16.46 9.02 27.29
C MET A 321 16.47 8.81 28.80
N ARG A 322 17.20 9.69 29.49
CA ARG A 322 17.44 9.63 30.95
C ARG A 322 16.40 10.36 31.81
N LYS A 323 15.46 11.10 31.20
CA LYS A 323 14.44 11.90 31.91
C LYS A 323 13.06 11.23 31.96
N SER A 324 12.98 9.93 31.73
CA SER A 324 11.74 9.18 31.82
C SER A 324 11.58 8.59 33.22
N THR A 325 10.37 8.67 33.79
CA THR A 325 10.11 8.07 35.11
C THR A 325 9.50 6.70 34.91
N ARG A 326 10.19 5.66 35.39
CA ARG A 326 9.73 4.26 35.31
C ARG A 326 8.59 4.03 36.30
N THR A 327 7.52 3.42 35.80
CA THR A 327 6.37 2.92 36.57
C THR A 327 6.36 1.38 36.52
N PRO A 328 5.57 0.68 37.35
CA PRO A 328 5.55 -0.79 37.36
C PRO A 328 5.17 -1.43 36.02
N VAL A 329 4.39 -0.72 35.20
CA VAL A 329 3.83 -1.21 33.94
C VAL A 329 4.42 -0.49 32.71
N GLY A 330 5.16 0.62 32.90
CA GLY A 330 5.54 1.51 31.80
C GLY A 330 6.40 2.71 32.17
N PHE A 331 6.33 3.78 31.37
CA PHE A 331 7.05 5.03 31.56
C PHE A 331 6.12 6.23 31.46
N THR A 332 6.40 7.26 32.26
CA THR A 332 5.78 8.59 32.13
C THR A 332 6.77 9.58 31.55
N PHE A 333 6.27 10.44 30.66
CA PHE A 333 7.09 11.42 29.94
C PHE A 333 6.87 12.81 30.52
N PRO A 334 7.94 13.55 30.86
CA PRO A 334 7.80 14.91 31.36
C PRO A 334 7.31 15.84 30.25
N THR A 335 6.41 16.76 30.60
CA THR A 335 5.94 17.82 29.71
C THR A 335 7.06 18.84 29.50
N LEU A 336 7.58 18.96 28.27
CA LEU A 336 8.62 19.93 27.95
C LEU A 336 8.00 21.34 27.86
N GLY A 337 8.19 22.13 28.91
CA GLY A 337 7.90 23.56 28.87
C GLY A 337 8.99 24.30 28.08
N PHE A 338 8.67 24.80 26.90
CA PHE A 338 9.54 25.76 26.21
C PHE A 338 9.53 27.07 26.99
N LYS A 339 10.54 27.31 27.82
CA LYS A 339 10.81 28.66 28.34
C LYS A 339 11.27 29.51 27.16
N ARG A 340 10.38 30.34 26.63
CA ARG A 340 10.76 31.40 25.71
C ARG A 340 11.74 32.30 26.46
N HIS A 341 13.00 32.31 26.05
CA HIS A 341 13.96 33.27 26.56
C HIS A 341 13.51 34.63 26.02
N ASN A 342 12.73 35.38 26.81
CA ASN A 342 12.57 36.81 26.56
C ASN A 342 13.96 37.39 26.73
N GLN A 343 14.65 37.63 25.61
CA GLN A 343 15.78 38.55 25.60
C GLN A 343 15.28 39.82 26.27
N GLY A 344 15.92 40.16 27.39
CA GLY A 344 15.60 41.36 28.14
C GLY A 344 15.53 42.54 27.19
N ALA A 345 14.59 43.44 27.46
CA ALA A 345 14.57 44.75 26.86
C ALA A 345 15.99 45.31 26.86
N LEU A 346 16.59 45.48 25.67
CA LEU A 346 17.68 46.43 25.55
C LEU A 346 17.13 47.78 26.03
N PRO A 347 17.81 48.51 26.93
CA PRO A 347 17.39 49.85 27.27
C PRO A 347 17.41 50.67 25.98
N GLY A 348 16.24 51.13 25.55
CA GLY A 348 16.11 52.03 24.40
C GLY A 348 16.92 53.30 24.65
N PRO A 349 17.43 53.96 23.60
CA PRO A 349 18.17 55.20 23.76
C PRO A 349 17.27 56.27 24.43
N PRO A 350 17.85 57.16 25.27
CA PRO A 350 17.07 58.16 25.99
C PRO A 350 16.36 59.10 25.00
N PRO A 351 15.12 59.53 25.30
CA PRO A 351 14.37 60.42 24.41
C PRO A 351 15.02 61.80 24.34
N PRO A 352 14.97 62.48 23.18
CA PRO A 352 15.52 63.82 23.04
C PRO A 352 14.72 64.82 23.89
N SER A 353 15.46 65.62 24.67
CA SER A 353 14.94 66.76 25.41
C SER A 353 14.45 67.81 24.42
N HIS A 354 13.15 67.90 24.19
CA HIS A 354 12.42 69.13 23.86
C HIS A 354 10.99 68.75 23.49
N PHE A 355 10.09 68.62 24.48
CA PHE A 355 8.67 68.91 24.26
C PHE A 355 8.05 69.34 25.60
N VAL A 356 7.58 70.59 25.61
CA VAL A 356 6.90 71.27 26.72
C VAL A 356 5.54 70.61 26.97
N PRO A 357 5.12 70.33 28.23
CA PRO A 357 3.82 69.75 28.50
C PRO A 357 2.71 70.80 28.36
N ARG A 358 1.69 70.48 27.55
CA ARG A 358 0.46 71.27 27.41
C ARG A 358 -0.54 70.82 28.47
N HIS A 359 -0.91 71.73 29.37
CA HIS A 359 -1.95 71.53 30.40
C HIS A 359 -3.28 71.03 29.82
N GLN A 360 -3.84 69.97 30.40
CA GLN A 360 -5.26 69.60 30.25
C GLN A 360 -6.08 70.21 31.40
N PRO A 361 -7.27 70.77 31.15
CA PRO A 361 -8.12 71.31 32.20
C PRO A 361 -9.00 70.24 32.86
N HIS A 362 -9.19 70.41 34.17
CA HIS A 362 -10.08 69.65 35.05
C HIS A 362 -11.52 69.54 34.52
N ARG A 363 -12.10 68.33 34.56
CA ARG A 363 -13.54 68.10 34.50
C ARG A 363 -14.03 67.82 35.93
N ARG A 364 -14.99 68.62 36.39
CA ARG A 364 -15.72 68.47 37.66
C ARG A 364 -16.88 67.49 37.44
N ASP A 365 -17.05 66.58 38.39
CA ASP A 365 -18.27 65.80 38.56
C ASP A 365 -19.25 66.58 39.46
N ALA A 366 -20.53 66.54 39.10
CA ALA A 366 -21.68 66.89 39.93
C ALA A 366 -22.73 65.78 39.76
#